data_AF-A0A1W5D6B1-F1
#
_entry.id   AF-A0A1W5D6B1-F1
#
_cell.length_a   1.000
_cell.length_b   1.000
_cell.length_c   1.000
_cell.angle_alpha   90.00
_cell.angle_beta   90.00
_cell.angle_gamma   90.00
#
_symmetry.space_group_name_H-M   'P 1'
#
loop_
_entity.id
_entity.type
_entity.pdbx_description
1 polymer ?
#
loop_
_entity_poly.entity_id
_entity_poly.type
_entity_poly.pdbx_seq_one_letter_code
_entity_poly.pdbx_strand_id
1 'polypeptide(L)'
;MRSKYGAPFIDLHRVDLQKVLYERALSLGVVVELGARVAKIDFNSTALILESGKEYCGDLIVGADGLWSRCREAFLGRKDAPLETGDLAYRIVLALDQISDPELREWVAKPSVHFWIGPGAHAMICPKMCQGKPDQ
;
A
#
# COMPACT_ATOMS: atom_id res chain seq x y z
N MET A 1 23.14 4.59 -0.96
CA MET A 1 21.99 4.70 -0.03
C MET A 1 22.29 4.13 1.35
N ARG A 2 22.69 2.87 1.51
CA ARG A 2 22.93 2.26 2.84
C ARG A 2 23.96 2.99 3.71
N SER A 3 25.09 3.42 3.13
CA SER A 3 26.11 4.19 3.85
C SER A 3 25.65 5.60 4.28
N LYS A 4 24.69 6.19 3.55
CA LYS A 4 24.18 7.53 3.82
C LYS A 4 22.99 7.54 4.78
N TYR A 5 22.12 6.53 4.70
CA TYR A 5 20.83 6.49 5.40
C TYR A 5 20.72 5.37 6.45
N GLY A 6 21.76 4.55 6.65
CA GLY A 6 21.79 3.49 7.67
C GLY A 6 20.90 2.27 7.38
N ALA A 7 20.11 2.30 6.31
CA ALA A 7 19.17 1.24 5.95
C ALA A 7 19.27 0.87 4.45
N PRO A 8 18.95 -0.37 4.06
CA PRO A 8 18.85 -0.75 2.67
C PRO A 8 17.64 -0.06 2.00
N PHE A 9 17.76 0.16 0.69
CA PHE A 9 16.59 0.43 -0.14
C PHE A 9 15.93 -0.92 -0.44
N ILE A 10 14.63 -1.04 -0.16
CA ILE A 10 13.88 -2.28 -0.35
C ILE A 10 12.68 -1.97 -1.23
N ASP A 11 12.55 -2.70 -2.33
CA ASP A 11 11.32 -2.77 -3.09
C ASP A 11 10.60 -4.07 -2.76
N LEU A 12 9.31 -3.97 -2.42
CA LEU A 12 8.49 -5.07 -1.96
C LEU A 12 7.14 -5.04 -2.65
N HIS A 13 6.63 -6.22 -2.97
CA HIS A 13 5.26 -6.33 -3.42
C HIS A 13 4.31 -5.98 -2.27
N ARG A 14 3.40 -5.03 -2.52
CA ARG A 14 2.51 -4.47 -1.49
C ARG A 14 1.77 -5.54 -0.70
N VAL A 15 1.28 -6.60 -1.37
CA VAL A 15 0.54 -7.68 -0.72
C VAL A 15 1.39 -8.40 0.32
N ASP A 16 2.67 -8.64 0.01
CA ASP A 16 3.58 -9.37 0.91
C ASP A 16 3.91 -8.49 2.13
N LEU A 17 4.19 -7.20 1.92
CA LEU A 17 4.43 -6.25 3.00
C LEU A 17 3.21 -6.12 3.93
N GLN A 18 2.02 -5.96 3.36
CA GLN A 18 0.78 -5.85 4.14
C GLN A 18 0.51 -7.11 4.96
N LYS A 19 0.75 -8.28 4.40
CA LYS A 19 0.56 -9.57 5.08
C LYS A 19 1.51 -9.70 6.28
N VAL A 20 2.81 -9.42 6.09
CA VAL A 20 3.80 -9.49 7.18
C VAL A 20 3.47 -8.51 8.30
N LEU A 21 3.05 -7.28 7.96
CA LEU A 21 2.64 -6.28 8.96
C LEU A 21 1.37 -6.71 9.72
N TYR A 22 0.39 -7.27 9.02
CA TYR A 22 -0.84 -7.81 9.62
C TYR A 22 -0.54 -8.95 10.60
N GLU A 23 0.24 -9.94 10.17
CA GLU A 23 0.64 -11.07 11.01
C GLU A 23 1.43 -10.60 12.23
N ARG A 24 2.33 -9.63 12.06
CA ARG A 24 3.08 -9.05 13.17
C ARG A 24 2.15 -8.33 14.16
N ALA A 25 1.19 -7.56 13.68
CA ALA A 25 0.22 -6.88 14.55
C ALA A 25 -0.60 -7.88 15.38
N LEU A 26 -1.09 -8.95 14.77
CA LEU A 26 -1.79 -10.03 15.49
C LEU A 26 -0.89 -10.67 16.56
N SER A 27 0.38 -10.94 16.25
CA SER A 27 1.33 -11.53 17.21
C SER A 27 1.61 -10.64 18.43
N LEU A 28 1.35 -9.33 18.29
CA LEU A 28 1.48 -8.35 19.37
C LEU A 28 0.16 -8.12 20.12
N GLY A 29 -0.91 -8.85 19.77
CA GLY A 29 -2.21 -8.77 20.43
C GLY A 29 -3.16 -7.71 19.85
N VAL A 30 -2.84 -7.14 18.68
CA VAL A 30 -3.77 -6.20 18.01
C VAL A 30 -5.01 -6.97 17.54
N VAL A 31 -6.19 -6.47 17.89
CA VAL A 31 -7.46 -6.98 17.39
C VAL A 31 -7.74 -6.36 16.02
N VAL A 32 -7.93 -7.19 15.00
CA VAL A 32 -8.25 -6.72 13.65
C VAL A 32 -9.60 -7.25 13.23
N GLU A 33 -10.52 -6.33 12.93
CA GLU A 33 -11.85 -6.66 12.39
C GLU A 33 -11.90 -6.26 10.91
N LEU A 34 -12.03 -7.25 10.03
CA LEU A 34 -12.23 -7.04 8.59
C LEU A 34 -13.73 -6.95 8.27
N GLY A 35 -14.08 -6.34 7.14
CA GLY A 35 -15.49 -6.10 6.78
C GLY A 35 -16.19 -5.04 7.65
N ALA A 36 -15.45 -4.37 8.54
CA ALA A 36 -15.92 -3.32 9.42
C ALA A 36 -15.83 -1.93 8.75
N ARG A 37 -16.77 -1.62 7.84
CA ARG A 37 -16.79 -0.29 7.21
C ARG A 37 -17.32 0.75 8.20
N VAL A 38 -16.51 1.75 8.53
CA VAL A 38 -16.91 2.89 9.38
C VAL A 38 -17.92 3.76 8.63
N ALA A 39 -19.08 4.02 9.24
CA ALA A 39 -20.16 4.86 8.73
C ALA A 39 -20.12 6.30 9.27
N LYS A 40 -19.83 6.46 10.56
CA LYS A 40 -19.84 7.76 11.24
C LYS A 40 -18.78 7.81 12.32
N ILE A 41 -18.28 9.00 12.58
CA ILE A 41 -17.39 9.32 13.70
C ILE A 41 -18.08 10.38 14.54
N ASP A 42 -18.16 10.16 15.84
CA ASP A 42 -18.61 11.13 16.83
C ASP A 42 -17.39 11.66 17.60
N PHE A 43 -17.09 12.94 17.39
CA PHE A 43 -15.94 13.61 18.00
C PHE A 43 -16.18 13.99 19.47
N ASN A 44 -17.43 14.05 19.94
CA ASN A 44 -17.71 14.41 21.33
C ASN A 44 -17.46 13.21 22.26
N SER A 45 -17.89 12.03 21.82
CA SER A 45 -17.76 10.77 22.57
C SER A 45 -16.52 9.96 22.19
N THR A 46 -15.76 10.40 21.19
CA THR A 46 -14.64 9.66 20.57
C THR A 46 -15.07 8.24 20.21
N ALA A 47 -16.15 8.17 19.43
CA ALA A 47 -16.77 6.92 18.99
C ALA A 47 -16.81 6.81 17.47
N LEU A 48 -16.79 5.57 16.98
CA LEU A 48 -17.04 5.24 15.58
C LEU A 48 -18.19 4.26 15.48
N ILE A 49 -19.05 4.48 14.49
CA ILE A 49 -20.21 3.64 14.19
C ILE A 49 -19.97 2.99 12.85
N LEU A 50 -20.05 1.67 12.78
CA LEU A 50 -19.93 0.90 11.55
C LEU A 50 -21.24 0.91 10.73
N GLU A 51 -21.17 0.54 9.46
CA GLU A 51 -22.35 0.34 8.61
C GLU A 51 -23.26 -0.78 9.12
N SER A 52 -22.73 -1.73 9.89
CA SER A 52 -23.51 -2.74 10.60
C SER A 52 -24.32 -2.19 11.79
N GLY A 53 -24.09 -0.94 12.18
CA GLY A 53 -24.64 -0.33 13.40
C GLY A 53 -23.83 -0.60 14.67
N LYS A 54 -22.79 -1.44 14.61
CA LYS A 54 -21.88 -1.67 15.74
C LYS A 54 -21.11 -0.40 16.07
N GLU A 55 -21.02 -0.07 17.34
CA GLU A 55 -20.32 1.10 17.85
C GLU A 55 -19.05 0.70 18.61
N TYR A 56 -18.00 1.50 18.47
CA TYR A 56 -16.80 1.42 19.27
C TYR A 56 -16.48 2.78 19.86
N CYS A 57 -16.04 2.79 21.11
CA CYS A 57 -15.53 3.97 21.80
C CYS A 57 -14.06 3.73 22.15
N GLY A 58 -13.27 4.81 22.18
CA GLY A 58 -11.88 4.76 22.63
C GLY A 58 -11.35 6.14 22.98
N ASP A 59 -10.12 6.19 23.49
CA ASP A 59 -9.48 7.47 23.85
C ASP A 59 -8.97 8.25 22.63
N LEU A 60 -8.67 7.53 21.54
CA LEU A 60 -8.13 8.09 20.31
C LEU A 60 -8.59 7.30 19.09
N ILE A 61 -8.97 8.02 18.04
CA ILE A 61 -9.24 7.45 16.71
C ILE A 61 -8.14 7.90 15.76
N VAL A 62 -7.45 6.94 15.12
CA VAL A 62 -6.44 7.21 14.09
C VAL A 62 -7.04 6.96 12.71
N GLY A 63 -7.26 8.04 11.95
CA GLY A 63 -7.74 7.96 10.57
C GLY A 63 -6.63 7.55 9.59
N ALA A 64 -6.58 6.27 9.25
CA ALA A 64 -5.64 5.70 8.26
C ALA A 64 -6.38 5.09 7.04
N ASP A 65 -7.48 5.72 6.61
CA ASP A 65 -8.45 5.23 5.63
C ASP A 65 -8.20 5.67 4.17
N GLY A 66 -7.04 6.27 3.91
CA GLY A 66 -6.51 6.46 2.55
C GLY A 66 -7.09 7.66 1.79
N LEU A 67 -7.05 7.58 0.46
CA LEU A 67 -7.36 8.70 -0.43
C LEU A 67 -8.81 9.18 -0.27
N TRP A 68 -9.76 8.24 -0.19
CA TRP A 68 -11.20 8.49 -0.03
C TRP A 68 -11.61 8.52 1.45
N SER A 69 -10.85 9.28 2.26
CA SER A 69 -10.97 9.28 3.72
C SER A 69 -12.31 9.81 4.20
N ARG A 70 -13.07 8.98 4.92
CA ARG A 70 -14.27 9.40 5.67
C ARG A 70 -13.89 10.16 6.93
N CYS A 71 -12.73 9.85 7.52
CA CYS A 71 -12.23 10.58 8.68
C CYS A 71 -12.02 12.06 8.34
N ARG A 72 -11.46 12.33 7.17
CA ARG A 72 -11.23 13.68 6.66
C ARG A 72 -12.54 14.41 6.35
N GLU A 73 -13.49 13.74 5.70
CA GLU A 73 -14.82 14.32 5.44
C GLU A 73 -15.60 14.63 6.74
N ALA A 74 -15.54 13.73 7.72
CA ALA A 74 -16.18 13.92 9.02
C ALA A 74 -15.59 15.12 9.76
N PHE A 75 -14.26 15.30 9.71
CA PHE A 75 -13.59 16.45 10.30
C PHE A 75 -13.92 17.76 9.59
N LEU A 76 -13.97 17.76 8.25
CA LEU A 76 -14.25 18.96 7.46
C LEU A 76 -15.74 19.34 7.42
N GLY A 77 -16.64 18.43 7.80
CA GLY A 77 -18.09 18.63 7.72
C GLY A 77 -18.61 18.72 6.28
N ARG A 78 -17.82 18.29 5.29
CA ARG A 78 -18.15 18.32 3.85
C ARG A 78 -17.44 17.20 3.11
N LYS A 79 -17.95 16.87 1.93
CA LYS A 79 -17.26 15.94 1.01
C LYS A 79 -15.90 16.49 0.60
N ASP A 80 -14.94 15.60 0.47
CA ASP A 80 -13.56 15.92 0.09
C ASP A 80 -13.04 14.92 -0.94
N ALA A 81 -13.55 15.08 -2.17
CA ALA A 81 -13.16 14.25 -3.28
C ALA A 81 -11.70 14.52 -3.68
N PRO A 82 -10.94 13.49 -4.06
CA PRO A 82 -9.60 13.65 -4.60
C PRO A 82 -9.59 14.54 -5.84
N LEU A 83 -8.50 15.27 -6.02
CA LEU A 83 -8.25 16.04 -7.23
C LEU A 83 -7.63 15.13 -8.29
N GLU A 84 -8.22 15.13 -9.48
CA GLU A 84 -7.68 14.42 -10.64
C GLU A 84 -6.41 15.11 -11.11
N THR A 85 -5.33 14.35 -11.27
CA THR A 85 -4.04 14.90 -11.73
C THR A 85 -3.93 14.96 -13.25
N GLY A 86 -4.82 14.27 -13.97
CA GLY A 86 -4.71 14.07 -15.43
C GLY A 86 -3.78 12.93 -15.83
N ASP A 87 -3.10 12.29 -14.87
CA ASP A 87 -2.20 11.16 -15.09
C ASP A 87 -2.89 9.82 -14.83
N LEU A 88 -2.52 8.80 -15.60
CA LEU A 88 -2.94 7.42 -15.40
C LEU A 88 -1.73 6.50 -15.39
N ALA A 89 -1.63 5.66 -14.36
CA ALA A 89 -0.57 4.67 -14.24
C ALA A 89 -1.09 3.26 -14.56
N TYR A 90 -0.60 2.69 -15.65
CA TYR A 90 -0.80 1.27 -15.95
C TYR A 90 0.18 0.43 -15.15
N ARG A 91 -0.27 -0.71 -14.62
CA ARG A 91 0.56 -1.64 -13.87
C ARG A 91 0.25 -3.07 -14.24
N ILE A 92 1.30 -3.83 -14.48
CA ILE A 92 1.24 -5.28 -14.71
C ILE A 92 2.30 -5.97 -13.87
N VAL A 93 2.06 -7.24 -13.57
CA VAL A 93 3.06 -8.13 -12.95
C VAL A 93 3.31 -9.25 -13.94
N LEU A 94 4.57 -9.41 -14.35
CA LEU A 94 4.99 -10.43 -15.30
C LEU A 94 5.93 -11.42 -14.60
N ALA A 95 5.70 -12.71 -14.85
CA ALA A 95 6.70 -13.73 -14.60
C ALA A 95 7.77 -13.68 -15.70
N LEU A 96 9.02 -14.03 -15.37
CA LEU A 96 10.16 -13.91 -16.29
C LEU A 96 10.01 -14.80 -17.54
N ASP A 97 9.30 -15.93 -17.42
CA ASP A 97 9.01 -16.85 -18.51
C ASP A 97 7.98 -16.29 -19.52
N GLN A 98 7.17 -15.31 -19.11
CA GLN A 98 6.20 -14.62 -19.99
C GLN A 98 6.88 -13.60 -20.92
N ILE A 99 8.07 -13.13 -20.57
CA ILE A 99 8.87 -12.24 -21.43
C ILE A 99 9.47 -13.11 -22.51
N SER A 100 9.08 -12.96 -23.78
CA SER A 100 9.61 -13.81 -24.87
C SER A 100 11.00 -13.40 -25.32
N ASP A 101 11.28 -12.09 -25.31
CA ASP A 101 12.55 -11.49 -25.73
C ASP A 101 13.71 -11.88 -24.80
N PRO A 102 14.77 -12.55 -25.31
CA PRO A 102 15.91 -13.00 -24.49
C PRO A 102 16.71 -11.89 -23.83
N GLU A 103 16.95 -10.77 -24.53
CA GLU A 103 17.75 -9.66 -24.04
C GLU A 103 17.01 -8.94 -22.90
N LEU A 104 15.72 -8.64 -23.13
CA LEU A 104 14.85 -8.05 -22.12
C LEU A 104 14.72 -8.96 -20.90
N ARG A 105 14.58 -10.28 -21.10
CA ARG A 105 14.48 -11.24 -20.00
C ARG A 105 15.75 -11.25 -19.15
N GLU A 106 16.93 -11.32 -19.77
CA GLU A 106 18.20 -11.30 -19.03
C GLU A 106 18.38 -9.99 -18.26
N TRP A 107 17.94 -8.88 -18.88
CA TRP A 107 18.03 -7.56 -18.29
C TRP A 107 17.12 -7.40 -17.06
N VAL A 108 15.84 -7.80 -17.16
CA VAL A 108 14.85 -7.73 -16.07
C VAL A 108 15.13 -8.74 -14.96
N ALA A 109 15.82 -9.85 -15.26
CA ALA A 109 16.20 -10.84 -14.25
C ALA A 109 17.21 -10.29 -13.22
N LYS A 110 17.94 -9.22 -13.56
CA LYS A 110 18.86 -8.55 -12.63
C LYS A 110 18.05 -7.63 -11.71
N PRO A 111 18.19 -7.72 -10.38
CA PRO A 111 17.39 -6.95 -9.44
C PRO A 111 17.82 -5.48 -9.42
N SER A 112 17.32 -4.70 -10.38
CA SER A 112 17.52 -3.26 -10.48
C SER A 112 16.21 -2.56 -10.88
N VAL A 113 15.94 -1.42 -10.24
CA VAL A 113 14.84 -0.55 -10.64
C VAL A 113 15.28 0.26 -11.85
N HIS A 114 14.49 0.19 -12.92
CA HIS A 114 14.74 0.93 -14.15
C HIS A 114 13.64 1.97 -14.37
N PHE A 115 14.06 3.18 -14.73
CA PHE A 115 13.19 4.30 -15.03
C PHE A 115 13.49 4.81 -16.44
N TRP A 116 12.44 4.99 -17.24
CA TRP A 116 12.50 5.71 -18.50
C TRP A 116 11.55 6.88 -18.44
N ILE A 117 12.05 8.05 -18.80
CA ILE A 117 11.30 9.29 -18.76
C ILE A 117 11.31 9.86 -20.16
N GLY A 118 10.13 10.16 -20.70
CA GLY A 118 9.94 10.79 -21.99
C GLY A 118 8.92 11.92 -21.93
N PRO A 119 8.71 12.66 -23.03
CA PRO A 119 7.69 13.70 -23.11
C PRO A 119 6.29 13.10 -22.88
N GLY A 120 5.61 13.54 -21.80
CA GLY A 120 4.22 13.16 -21.50
C GLY A 120 4.02 11.75 -20.93
N ALA A 121 5.08 10.95 -20.74
CA ALA A 121 4.95 9.62 -20.15
C ALA A 121 6.26 9.14 -19.51
N HIS A 122 6.16 8.22 -18.56
CA HIS A 122 7.29 7.51 -17.99
C HIS A 122 6.93 6.04 -17.77
N ALA A 123 7.96 5.19 -17.78
CA ALA A 123 7.84 3.78 -17.49
C ALA A 123 8.80 3.41 -16.36
N MET A 124 8.41 2.43 -15.55
CA MET A 124 9.22 1.89 -14.48
C MET A 124 9.11 0.37 -14.50
N ILE A 125 10.26 -0.30 -14.36
CA ILE A 125 10.31 -1.73 -14.06
C ILE A 125 10.97 -1.93 -12.70
N CYS A 126 10.30 -2.72 -11.87
CA CYS A 126 10.73 -3.11 -10.55
C CYS A 126 10.72 -4.65 -10.49
N PRO A 127 11.88 -5.32 -10.57
CA PRO A 127 11.93 -6.77 -10.44
C PRO A 127 11.61 -7.18 -9.00
N LYS A 128 10.72 -8.16 -8.87
CA LYS A 128 10.43 -8.76 -7.55
C LYS A 128 11.70 -9.48 -7.10
N MET A 129 12.33 -9.02 -6.03
CA MET A 129 13.36 -9.83 -5.37
C MET A 129 12.66 -11.10 -4.88
N CYS A 130 12.97 -12.24 -5.51
CA CYS A 130 12.60 -13.53 -4.95
C CYS A 130 13.28 -13.59 -3.58
N GLN A 131 12.48 -13.65 -2.51
CA GLN A 131 13.00 -14.12 -1.24
C GLN A 131 13.70 -15.45 -1.54
N GLY A 132 14.96 -15.57 -1.13
CA GLY A 132 15.73 -16.78 -1.31
C GLY A 132 14.88 -17.98 -0.89
N LYS A 133 14.99 -19.08 -1.64
CA LYS A 133 14.41 -20.35 -1.21
C LYS A 133 14.80 -20.56 0.26
N PRO A 134 13.85 -20.82 1.17
CA PRO A 134 14.23 -21.46 2.41
C PRO A 134 14.79 -22.83 1.99
N ASP A 135 16.01 -23.11 2.43
CA ASP A 135 16.81 -24.31 2.18
C ASP A 135 17.49 -24.42 0.79
N GLN A 136 18.67 -23.79 0.74
CA GLN A 136 19.91 -24.47 0.33
C GLN A 136 21.02 -24.13 1.33
#